data_AF-A0A9C9G6Q7-F1
#
_entry.id   AF-A0A9C9G6Q7-F1
#
_cell.length_a   1.000
_cell.length_b   1.000
_cell.length_c   1.000
_cell.angle_alpha   90.00
_cell.angle_beta   90.00
_cell.angle_gamma   90.00
#
_symmetry.space_group_name_H-M   'P 1'
#
loop_
_entity.id
_entity.type
_entity.pdbx_description
1 polymer ?
#
loop_
_entity_poly.entity_id
_entity_poly.type
_entity_poly.pdbx_seq_one_letter_code
_entity_poly.pdbx_strand_id
1 'polypeptide(L)'
;MKFGTTYVLAVVMLSVTAPAAARSDEGYAWANNPTIANYIPLSTYSYNSSGGSITVTRRGAGTYTIRFAGLGGQGSAGGHAQVSAYGAGSAMCKINNWDSARADFTVNVRCYKSGRQAIDSKFLVNVFWPQKTSTVRRLRPAQPAILSPSSANQTSPTRSISAKGNVVFTYPDGKIVEYYDGGFKTTMPDGSISSASYSTQAPVAIPTEPPTGATQSWLVEHNDGLLSIINTLVGNDKKVIDDYLAFEGQDSSIYQKISKRRTIIGRLTSR
;
A
#
# COMPACT_ATOMS: atom_id res chain seq x y z
N MET A 1 -33.50 -61.36 31.50
CA MET A 1 -33.78 -60.10 30.78
C MET A 1 -32.65 -59.12 31.08
N LYS A 2 -31.80 -58.79 30.10
CA LYS A 2 -30.78 -57.74 30.22
C LYS A 2 -30.98 -56.81 29.01
N PHE A 3 -31.32 -55.55 29.26
CA PHE A 3 -31.42 -54.51 28.24
C PHE A 3 -30.03 -53.87 28.08
N GLY A 4 -29.49 -53.87 26.86
CA GLY A 4 -28.22 -53.22 26.53
C GLY A 4 -28.49 -51.81 25.99
N THR A 5 -27.91 -50.81 26.64
CA THR A 5 -27.96 -49.40 26.23
C THR A 5 -26.85 -49.11 25.24
N THR A 6 -27.20 -48.75 24.00
CA THR A 6 -26.26 -48.30 22.96
C THR A 6 -26.13 -46.78 23.01
N TYR A 7 -24.91 -46.26 23.17
CA TYR A 7 -24.61 -44.83 23.07
C TYR A 7 -24.18 -44.46 21.65
N VAL A 8 -24.84 -43.49 21.04
CA VAL A 8 -24.43 -42.90 19.75
C VAL A 8 -23.60 -41.65 20.04
N LEU A 9 -22.33 -41.65 19.63
CA LEU A 9 -21.45 -40.48 19.68
C LEU A 9 -21.84 -39.50 18.56
N ALA A 10 -22.36 -38.33 18.91
CA ALA A 10 -22.58 -37.23 17.99
C ALA A 10 -21.30 -36.39 17.87
N VAL A 11 -20.65 -36.42 16.70
CA VAL A 11 -19.54 -35.53 16.38
C VAL A 11 -20.12 -34.21 15.88
N VAL A 12 -19.99 -33.15 16.68
CA VAL A 12 -20.39 -31.79 16.29
C VAL A 12 -19.24 -31.15 15.51
N MET A 13 -19.41 -31.00 14.20
CA MET A 13 -18.48 -30.25 13.34
C MET A 13 -18.71 -28.75 13.54
N LEU A 14 -17.86 -28.10 14.32
CA LEU A 14 -17.78 -26.63 14.41
C LEU A 14 -17.10 -26.09 13.15
N SER A 15 -17.87 -25.45 12.28
CA SER A 15 -17.33 -24.70 11.14
C SER A 15 -16.83 -23.34 11.63
N VAL A 16 -15.50 -23.18 11.70
CA VAL A 16 -14.88 -21.87 11.91
C VAL A 16 -14.89 -21.14 10.56
N THR A 17 -15.80 -20.19 10.39
CA THR A 17 -15.74 -19.26 9.26
C THR A 17 -14.70 -18.20 9.58
N ALA A 18 -13.52 -18.29 8.94
CA ALA A 18 -12.56 -17.20 8.98
C ALA A 18 -13.21 -15.94 8.35
N PRO A 19 -13.04 -14.74 8.94
CA PRO A 19 -13.48 -13.52 8.29
C PRO A 19 -12.75 -13.40 6.95
N ALA A 20 -13.50 -13.14 5.88
CA ALA A 20 -12.91 -12.85 4.58
C ALA A 20 -11.96 -11.65 4.75
N ALA A 21 -10.67 -11.86 4.45
CA ALA A 21 -9.70 -10.78 4.41
C ALA A 21 -10.26 -9.63 3.55
N ALA A 22 -10.17 -8.40 4.05
CA ALA A 22 -10.61 -7.24 3.29
C ALA A 22 -9.85 -7.21 1.96
N ARG A 23 -10.55 -7.49 0.85
CA ARG A 23 -9.98 -7.42 -0.49
C ARG A 23 -9.73 -5.96 -0.82
N SER A 24 -8.47 -5.57 -1.04
CA SER A 24 -8.18 -4.31 -1.70
C SER A 24 -8.66 -4.40 -3.15
N ASP A 25 -9.68 -3.61 -3.49
CA ASP A 25 -10.14 -3.51 -4.88
C ASP A 25 -9.15 -2.58 -5.62
N GLU A 26 -8.22 -3.17 -6.38
CA GLU A 26 -7.10 -2.49 -7.02
C GLU A 26 -6.70 -3.14 -8.35
N GLY A 27 -5.96 -2.40 -9.18
CA GLY A 27 -5.42 -2.93 -10.41
C GLY A 27 -4.27 -2.08 -10.96
N TYR A 28 -3.38 -2.70 -11.72
CA TYR A 28 -2.35 -2.00 -12.46
C TYR A 28 -2.10 -2.64 -13.83
N ALA A 29 -1.55 -1.86 -14.76
CA ALA A 29 -1.09 -2.37 -16.04
C ALA A 29 0.04 -1.53 -16.62
N TRP A 30 0.95 -2.21 -17.32
CA TRP A 30 1.90 -1.58 -18.23
C TRP A 30 1.35 -1.57 -19.66
N ALA A 31 0.98 -0.39 -20.15
CA ALA A 31 0.58 -0.17 -21.53
C ALA A 31 1.82 -0.07 -22.41
N ASN A 32 2.31 -1.22 -22.89
CA ASN A 32 3.58 -1.35 -23.60
C ASN A 32 3.51 -1.22 -25.12
N ASN A 33 2.31 -1.24 -25.71
CA ASN A 33 2.08 -1.17 -27.16
C ASN A 33 1.34 0.12 -27.54
N PRO A 34 2.04 1.24 -27.78
CA PRO A 34 1.42 2.56 -27.86
C PRO A 34 0.69 2.84 -29.17
N THR A 35 0.89 2.03 -30.21
CA THR A 35 0.28 2.22 -31.55
C THR A 35 -0.79 1.18 -31.89
N ILE A 36 -0.89 0.09 -31.12
CA ILE A 36 -1.89 -0.95 -31.34
C ILE A 36 -3.27 -0.45 -30.90
N ALA A 37 -4.28 -0.63 -31.76
CA ALA A 37 -5.62 -0.09 -31.55
C ALA A 37 -6.31 -0.66 -30.30
N ASN A 38 -6.16 -1.96 -30.04
CA ASN A 38 -6.74 -2.62 -28.88
C ASN A 38 -5.92 -3.85 -28.51
N TYR A 39 -5.52 -3.99 -27.24
CA TYR A 39 -4.76 -5.15 -26.79
C TYR A 39 -4.94 -5.43 -25.29
N ILE A 40 -4.55 -6.63 -24.90
CA ILE A 40 -4.44 -7.06 -23.51
C ILE A 40 -2.97 -6.88 -23.08
N PRO A 41 -2.68 -6.14 -22.01
CA PRO A 41 -1.33 -6.02 -21.45
C PRO A 41 -0.73 -7.38 -21.06
N LEU A 42 0.60 -7.45 -21.01
CA LEU A 42 1.30 -8.66 -20.56
C LEU A 42 0.93 -8.98 -19.12
N SER A 43 0.53 -10.23 -18.85
CA SER A 43 0.11 -10.69 -17.52
C SER A 43 1.19 -10.52 -16.46
N THR A 44 2.48 -10.58 -16.82
CA THR A 44 3.61 -10.34 -15.92
C THR A 44 3.71 -8.89 -15.43
N TYR A 45 3.05 -7.95 -16.12
CA TYR A 45 3.07 -6.51 -15.81
C TYR A 45 1.66 -5.93 -15.70
N SER A 46 0.69 -6.77 -15.34
CA SER A 46 -0.69 -6.36 -15.16
C SER A 46 -1.39 -7.19 -14.11
N TYR A 47 -2.25 -6.56 -13.33
CA TYR A 47 -3.02 -7.22 -12.29
C TYR A 47 -4.38 -6.52 -12.14
N ASN A 48 -5.42 -7.30 -11.96
CA ASN A 48 -6.76 -6.82 -11.67
C ASN A 48 -7.31 -7.65 -10.53
N SER A 49 -7.52 -7.03 -9.37
CA SER A 49 -7.93 -7.78 -8.19
C SER A 49 -9.31 -8.39 -8.34
N SER A 50 -10.16 -7.95 -9.29
CA SER A 50 -11.45 -8.59 -9.61
C SER A 50 -11.30 -9.94 -10.30
N GLY A 51 -10.12 -10.25 -10.85
CA GLY A 51 -9.87 -11.39 -11.74
C GLY A 51 -10.29 -11.16 -13.19
N GLY A 52 -10.86 -9.99 -13.51
CA GLY A 52 -11.27 -9.64 -14.87
C GLY A 52 -10.11 -9.20 -15.78
N SER A 53 -10.31 -9.27 -17.09
CA SER A 53 -9.31 -8.82 -18.06
C SER A 53 -9.05 -7.32 -18.01
N ILE A 54 -7.82 -6.94 -18.37
CA ILE A 54 -7.44 -5.54 -18.61
C ILE A 54 -7.33 -5.33 -20.11
N THR A 55 -7.93 -4.26 -20.61
CA THR A 55 -7.87 -3.90 -22.03
C THR A 55 -7.39 -2.48 -22.20
N VAL A 56 -6.41 -2.26 -23.09
CA VAL A 56 -5.95 -0.94 -23.51
C VAL A 56 -6.43 -0.68 -24.93
N THR A 57 -7.23 0.36 -25.10
CA THR A 57 -7.76 0.80 -26.40
C THR A 57 -7.19 2.16 -26.76
N ARG A 58 -6.46 2.26 -27.87
CA ARG A 58 -6.01 3.53 -28.43
C ARG A 58 -7.16 4.19 -29.19
N ARG A 59 -7.53 5.41 -28.80
CA ARG A 59 -8.60 6.22 -29.41
C ARG A 59 -8.08 7.21 -30.47
N GLY A 60 -6.78 7.45 -30.49
CA GLY A 60 -6.09 8.36 -31.38
C GLY A 60 -4.66 8.57 -30.89
N ALA A 61 -3.89 9.42 -31.58
CA ALA A 61 -2.53 9.72 -31.17
C ALA A 61 -2.50 10.21 -29.72
N GLY A 62 -1.70 9.54 -28.89
CA GLY A 62 -1.54 9.82 -27.47
C GLY A 62 -2.81 9.75 -26.63
N THR A 63 -3.89 9.12 -27.11
CA THR A 63 -5.16 9.02 -26.39
C THR A 63 -5.56 7.56 -26.21
N TYR A 64 -5.78 7.17 -24.95
CA TYR A 64 -6.02 5.77 -24.58
C TYR A 64 -7.17 5.66 -23.59
N THR A 65 -7.94 4.58 -23.69
CA THR A 65 -8.89 4.13 -22.68
C THR A 65 -8.40 2.79 -22.14
N ILE A 66 -8.27 2.68 -20.82
CA ILE A 66 -7.90 1.45 -20.14
C ILE A 66 -9.12 0.97 -19.37
N ARG A 67 -9.48 -0.30 -19.53
CA ARG A 67 -10.63 -0.93 -18.87
C ARG A 67 -10.15 -2.06 -17.98
N PHE A 68 -10.42 -1.96 -16.68
CA PHE A 68 -10.27 -3.04 -15.71
C PHE A 68 -11.64 -3.69 -15.53
N ALA A 69 -11.83 -4.86 -16.15
CA ALA A 69 -13.11 -5.53 -16.15
C ALA A 69 -13.54 -5.94 -14.73
N GLY A 70 -14.79 -5.70 -14.36
CA GLY A 70 -15.34 -6.10 -13.06
C GLY A 70 -14.75 -5.38 -11.84
N LEU A 71 -13.87 -4.40 -12.05
CA LEU A 71 -13.26 -3.61 -10.97
C LEU A 71 -14.06 -2.34 -10.66
N GLY A 72 -15.14 -2.07 -11.41
CA GLY A 72 -16.03 -0.94 -11.15
C GLY A 72 -17.14 -1.30 -10.16
N GLY A 73 -17.99 -0.33 -9.83
CA GLY A 73 -19.29 -0.60 -9.20
C GLY A 73 -19.20 -1.09 -7.76
N GLN A 74 -18.08 -0.82 -7.06
CA GLN A 74 -17.83 -1.29 -5.69
C GLN A 74 -18.51 -0.43 -4.61
N GLY A 75 -19.42 0.48 -4.99
CA GLY A 75 -20.12 1.41 -4.09
C GLY A 75 -20.59 2.68 -4.81
N SER A 76 -20.62 3.82 -4.12
CA SER A 76 -20.74 5.13 -4.77
C SER A 76 -19.55 5.36 -5.71
N ALA A 77 -19.77 6.02 -6.85
CA ALA A 77 -18.71 6.35 -7.81
C ALA A 77 -17.51 7.00 -7.10
N GLY A 78 -16.29 6.52 -7.36
CA GLY A 78 -15.11 6.94 -6.61
C GLY A 78 -13.81 6.23 -7.02
N GLY A 79 -12.96 5.97 -6.04
CA GLY A 79 -11.62 5.46 -6.28
C GLY A 79 -10.67 6.50 -6.86
N HIS A 80 -9.48 6.05 -7.21
CA HIS A 80 -8.42 6.92 -7.68
C HIS A 80 -7.62 6.19 -8.77
N ALA A 81 -7.21 6.94 -9.79
CA ALA A 81 -6.32 6.47 -10.83
C ALA A 81 -5.03 7.30 -10.83
N GLN A 82 -3.90 6.66 -11.08
CA GLN A 82 -2.62 7.32 -11.33
C GLN A 82 -2.04 6.81 -12.65
N VAL A 83 -1.26 7.65 -13.31
CA VAL A 83 -0.57 7.31 -14.54
C VAL A 83 0.84 7.88 -14.51
N SER A 84 1.79 7.16 -15.09
CA SER A 84 3.16 7.63 -15.28
C SER A 84 3.64 7.24 -16.67
N ALA A 85 4.25 8.17 -17.40
CA ALA A 85 4.89 7.83 -18.67
C ALA A 85 6.06 6.85 -18.45
N TYR A 86 6.35 6.02 -19.44
CA TYR A 86 7.39 5.01 -19.36
C TYR A 86 8.30 5.03 -20.60
N GLY A 87 9.62 5.00 -20.37
CA GLY A 87 10.66 4.97 -21.41
C GLY A 87 11.59 6.18 -21.37
N ALA A 88 12.63 6.17 -22.22
CA ALA A 88 13.67 7.21 -22.25
C ALA A 88 13.24 8.53 -22.93
N GLY A 89 12.01 8.61 -23.46
CA GLY A 89 11.52 9.79 -24.15
C GLY A 89 10.95 10.86 -23.21
N SER A 90 10.78 12.08 -23.73
CA SER A 90 10.20 13.22 -23.00
C SER A 90 8.67 13.21 -22.95
N ALA A 91 8.05 12.03 -22.98
CA ALA A 91 6.60 11.90 -22.98
C ALA A 91 6.04 12.16 -21.57
N MET A 92 4.94 12.90 -21.51
CA MET A 92 4.19 13.17 -20.29
C MET A 92 2.77 12.66 -20.47
N CYS A 93 2.40 11.64 -19.69
CA CYS A 93 1.06 11.09 -19.68
C CYS A 93 0.29 11.58 -18.46
N LYS A 94 -0.97 11.94 -18.64
CA LYS A 94 -1.88 12.39 -17.60
C LYS A 94 -3.25 11.76 -17.75
N ILE A 95 -3.95 11.64 -16.64
CA ILE A 95 -5.34 11.19 -16.64
C ILE A 95 -6.23 12.35 -17.07
N ASN A 96 -7.08 12.11 -18.05
CA ASN A 96 -8.13 13.03 -18.46
C ASN A 96 -9.35 12.90 -17.55
N ASN A 97 -9.79 11.66 -17.31
CA ASN A 97 -10.82 11.29 -16.34
C ASN A 97 -10.78 9.77 -16.08
N TRP A 98 -11.54 9.31 -15.10
CA TRP A 98 -11.90 7.90 -14.93
C TRP A 98 -13.39 7.77 -14.59
N ASP A 99 -13.98 6.62 -14.93
CA ASP A 99 -15.33 6.23 -14.53
C ASP A 99 -15.25 4.87 -13.84
N SER A 100 -15.85 4.81 -12.67
CA SER A 100 -15.90 3.65 -11.77
C SER A 100 -17.32 3.36 -11.28
N ALA A 101 -18.32 4.12 -11.77
CA ALA A 101 -19.72 4.00 -11.34
C ALA A 101 -20.40 2.74 -11.92
N ARG A 102 -19.88 2.24 -13.04
CA ARG A 102 -20.38 1.05 -13.75
C ARG A 102 -19.62 -0.20 -13.32
N ALA A 103 -19.95 -1.35 -13.90
CA ALA A 103 -19.30 -2.63 -13.57
C ALA A 103 -17.78 -2.67 -13.79
N ASP A 104 -17.25 -1.82 -14.68
CA ASP A 104 -15.83 -1.74 -14.99
C ASP A 104 -15.22 -0.43 -14.47
N PHE A 105 -13.93 -0.48 -14.10
CA PHE A 105 -13.16 0.73 -13.83
C PHE A 105 -12.46 1.14 -15.13
N THR A 106 -12.79 2.31 -15.65
CA THR A 106 -12.22 2.84 -16.90
C THR A 106 -11.40 4.09 -16.66
N VAL A 107 -10.20 4.14 -17.24
CA VAL A 107 -9.28 5.28 -17.14
C VAL A 107 -9.01 5.82 -18.53
N ASN A 108 -9.25 7.12 -18.73
CA ASN A 108 -8.92 7.80 -19.98
C ASN A 108 -7.61 8.57 -19.80
N VAL A 109 -6.58 8.18 -20.55
CA VAL A 109 -5.22 8.72 -20.48
C VAL A 109 -4.91 9.53 -21.74
N ARG A 110 -4.19 10.65 -21.55
CA ARG A 110 -3.64 11.44 -22.65
C ARG A 110 -2.14 11.67 -22.45
N CYS A 111 -1.36 11.45 -23.50
CA CYS A 111 0.09 11.59 -23.52
C CYS A 111 0.51 12.72 -24.50
N TYR A 112 1.46 13.52 -24.05
CA TYR A 112 1.95 14.70 -24.76
C TYR A 112 3.48 14.76 -24.72
N LYS A 113 4.08 15.50 -25.65
CA LYS A 113 5.47 15.98 -25.53
C LYS A 113 5.49 17.50 -25.33
N SER A 114 6.70 18.08 -25.27
CA SER A 114 6.88 19.54 -25.22
C SER A 114 6.05 20.24 -26.31
N GLY A 115 5.46 21.38 -25.97
CA GLY A 115 4.55 22.11 -26.87
C GLY A 115 3.12 21.54 -26.96
N ARG A 116 2.71 20.64 -26.05
CA ARG A 116 1.35 20.05 -25.98
C ARG A 116 0.96 19.23 -27.21
N GLN A 117 1.91 18.78 -28.03
CA GLN A 117 1.64 17.88 -29.13
C GLN A 117 1.34 16.48 -28.58
N ALA A 118 0.21 15.90 -29.00
CA ALA A 118 -0.17 14.53 -28.64
C ALA A 118 0.82 13.53 -29.22
N ILE A 119 1.23 12.54 -28.42
CA ILE A 119 2.21 11.52 -28.84
C ILE A 119 1.83 10.15 -28.27
N ASP A 120 1.95 9.13 -29.12
CA ASP A 120 1.82 7.74 -28.69
C ASP A 120 3.02 7.37 -27.81
N SER A 121 2.75 6.90 -26.59
CA SER A 121 3.80 6.57 -25.61
C SER A 121 3.38 5.42 -24.72
N LYS A 122 4.37 4.70 -24.21
CA LYS A 122 4.17 3.70 -23.16
C LYS A 122 3.90 4.39 -21.83
N PHE A 123 3.13 3.74 -20.96
CA PHE A 123 2.83 4.26 -19.62
C PHE A 123 2.45 3.14 -18.66
N LEU A 124 2.59 3.42 -17.36
CA LEU A 124 2.05 2.62 -16.26
C LEU A 124 0.76 3.28 -15.79
N VAL A 125 -0.25 2.47 -15.47
CA VAL A 125 -1.50 2.91 -14.86
C VAL A 125 -1.80 2.06 -13.63
N ASN A 126 -2.24 2.69 -12.55
CA ASN A 126 -2.72 2.02 -11.35
C ASN A 126 -4.04 2.64 -10.88
N VAL A 127 -4.93 1.79 -10.37
CA VAL A 127 -6.24 2.16 -9.85
C VAL A 127 -6.45 1.51 -8.49
N PHE A 128 -7.09 2.24 -7.58
CA PHE A 128 -7.39 1.75 -6.24
C PHE A 128 -8.73 2.30 -5.77
N TRP A 129 -9.49 1.47 -5.07
CA TRP A 129 -10.66 1.88 -4.34
C TRP A 129 -10.29 2.26 -2.90
N PRO A 130 -11.00 3.22 -2.29
CA PRO A 130 -11.00 3.33 -0.85
C PRO A 130 -11.45 2.01 -0.24
N GLN A 131 -10.79 1.61 0.85
CA GLN A 131 -11.17 0.42 1.61
C GLN A 131 -12.66 0.49 1.92
N LYS A 132 -13.41 -0.57 1.59
CA LYS A 132 -14.80 -0.70 2.06
C LYS A 132 -14.71 -0.68 3.57
N THR A 133 -15.14 0.43 4.18
CA THR A 133 -15.23 0.53 5.64
C THR A 133 -16.02 -0.67 6.11
N SER A 134 -15.35 -1.60 6.79
CA SER A 134 -16.03 -2.68 7.49
C SER A 134 -17.09 -2.02 8.35
N THR A 135 -18.35 -2.39 8.13
CA THR A 135 -19.47 -1.85 8.88
C THR A 135 -19.19 -2.11 10.35
N VAL A 136 -18.73 -1.10 11.08
CA VAL A 136 -18.74 -1.15 12.55
C VAL A 136 -20.21 -1.29 12.87
N ARG A 137 -20.64 -2.51 13.24
CA ARG A 137 -21.99 -2.80 13.69
C ARG A 137 -22.25 -1.83 14.84
N ARG A 138 -23.00 -0.76 14.57
CA ARG A 138 -23.38 0.21 15.59
C ARG A 138 -24.18 -0.55 16.65
N LEU A 139 -23.55 -0.85 17.78
CA LEU A 139 -24.31 -1.21 18.97
C LEU A 139 -25.16 0.01 19.32
N ARG A 140 -26.45 -0.24 19.47
CA ARG A 140 -27.44 0.74 19.95
C ARG A 140 -26.87 1.41 21.21
N PRO A 141 -26.89 2.74 21.38
CA PRO A 141 -26.44 3.34 22.61
C PRO A 141 -27.40 2.89 23.72
N ALA A 142 -26.89 2.13 24.69
CA ALA A 142 -27.55 2.02 25.97
C ALA A 142 -27.40 3.39 26.67
N GLN A 143 -28.52 3.87 27.19
CA GLN A 143 -28.73 5.05 28.04
C GLN A 143 -27.49 5.41 28.91
N PRO A 144 -27.09 6.70 29.03
CA PRO A 144 -25.94 7.06 29.87
C PRO A 144 -26.31 6.98 31.34
N ALA A 145 -25.77 5.98 32.05
CA ALA A 145 -25.63 6.04 33.49
C ALA A 145 -24.38 6.88 33.81
N ILE A 146 -24.60 7.99 34.50
CA ILE A 146 -23.57 8.92 34.96
C ILE A 146 -22.78 8.22 36.09
N LEU A 147 -21.46 8.14 35.92
CA LEU A 147 -20.39 8.44 36.90
C LEU A 147 -19.13 7.59 36.61
N SER A 148 -18.11 8.22 36.02
CA SER A 148 -16.71 8.19 36.47
C SER A 148 -15.84 9.04 35.52
N PRO A 149 -14.90 9.87 36.01
CA PRO A 149 -13.99 10.59 35.16
C PRO A 149 -12.90 9.63 34.70
N SER A 150 -12.89 9.31 33.40
CA SER A 150 -11.70 8.73 32.77
C SER A 150 -11.57 9.32 31.38
N SER A 151 -11.10 10.56 31.35
CA SER A 151 -10.06 10.94 30.40
C SER A 151 -8.87 9.98 30.56
N ALA A 152 -9.00 8.77 30.03
CA ALA A 152 -7.85 7.94 29.73
C ALA A 152 -7.16 8.62 28.55
N ASN A 153 -6.05 9.29 28.87
CA ASN A 153 -5.01 9.76 27.97
C ASN A 153 -5.15 9.24 26.54
N GLN A 154 -5.32 10.14 25.57
CA GLN A 154 -4.88 9.85 24.20
C GLN A 154 -3.35 9.79 24.20
N THR A 155 -2.78 8.73 24.76
CA THR A 155 -1.35 8.44 24.63
C THR A 155 -1.13 7.97 23.20
N SER A 156 -0.28 8.70 22.48
CA SER A 156 0.20 8.29 21.16
C SER A 156 0.83 6.89 21.26
N PRO A 157 0.75 6.06 20.21
CA PRO A 157 1.38 4.75 20.23
C PRO A 157 2.89 4.90 20.41
N THR A 158 3.48 3.99 21.19
CA THR A 158 4.94 3.86 21.25
C THR A 158 5.43 3.26 19.94
N ARG A 159 6.54 3.77 19.43
CA ARG A 159 7.14 3.35 18.16
C ARG A 159 8.48 2.68 18.43
N SER A 160 8.71 1.53 17.81
CA SER A 160 10.00 0.84 17.84
C SER A 160 10.40 0.35 16.46
N ILE A 161 11.69 0.07 16.28
CA ILE A 161 12.27 -0.44 15.05
C ILE A 161 12.95 -1.76 15.38
N SER A 162 12.57 -2.83 14.70
CA SER A 162 13.17 -4.15 14.91
C SER A 162 14.53 -4.26 14.22
N ALA A 163 15.32 -5.26 14.61
CA ALA A 163 16.60 -5.57 13.94
C ALA A 163 16.47 -5.88 12.44
N LYS A 164 15.26 -6.22 11.96
CA LYS A 164 14.96 -6.45 10.53
C LYS A 164 14.51 -5.17 9.80
N GLY A 165 14.45 -4.03 10.49
CA GLY A 165 13.94 -2.78 9.97
C GLY A 165 12.41 -2.70 9.90
N ASN A 166 11.70 -3.56 10.64
CA ASN A 166 10.24 -3.46 10.75
C ASN A 166 9.90 -2.36 11.75
N VAL A 167 8.86 -1.58 11.47
CA VAL A 167 8.38 -0.54 12.39
C VAL A 167 7.18 -1.06 13.14
N VAL A 168 7.24 -1.04 14.46
CA VAL A 168 6.19 -1.56 15.34
C VAL A 168 5.57 -0.41 16.13
N PHE A 169 4.25 -0.27 16.00
CA PHE A 169 3.42 0.61 16.81
C PHE A 169 2.73 -0.22 17.89
N THR A 170 2.92 0.15 19.15
CA THR A 170 2.21 -0.43 20.29
C THR A 170 1.24 0.60 20.83
N TYR A 171 -0.05 0.33 20.71
CA TYR A 171 -1.11 1.22 21.16
C TYR A 171 -1.48 0.93 22.62
N PRO A 172 -1.97 1.92 23.39
CA PRO A 172 -2.38 1.73 24.78
C PRO A 172 -3.50 0.69 24.99
N ASP A 173 -4.31 0.44 23.96
CA ASP A 173 -5.37 -0.57 23.97
C ASP A 173 -4.83 -2.01 23.81
N GLY A 174 -3.51 -2.19 23.65
CA GLY A 174 -2.85 -3.48 23.42
C GLY A 174 -2.77 -3.89 21.95
N LYS A 175 -3.34 -3.10 21.02
CA LYS A 175 -3.19 -3.34 19.58
C LYS A 175 -1.75 -3.10 19.16
N ILE A 176 -1.22 -3.98 18.31
CA ILE A 176 0.12 -3.87 17.73
C ILE A 176 -0.01 -3.80 16.22
N VAL A 177 0.69 -2.86 15.58
CA VAL A 177 0.81 -2.78 14.12
C VAL A 177 2.28 -2.87 13.75
N GLU A 178 2.65 -3.88 12.96
CA GLU A 178 4.01 -4.06 12.47
C GLU A 178 4.05 -3.86 10.95
N TYR A 179 4.73 -2.81 10.51
CA TYR A 179 5.03 -2.52 9.10
C TYR A 179 6.38 -3.14 8.72
N TYR A 180 6.38 -3.91 7.63
CA TYR A 180 7.55 -4.59 7.11
C TYR A 180 7.66 -4.36 5.59
N ASP A 181 8.64 -4.99 4.96
CA ASP A 181 8.79 -4.86 3.52
C ASP A 181 7.68 -5.58 2.76
N GLY A 182 6.93 -4.83 1.95
CA GLY A 182 5.79 -5.36 1.20
C GLY A 182 4.47 -5.47 1.95
N GLY A 183 4.34 -4.95 3.18
CA GLY A 183 3.04 -4.97 3.87
C GLY A 183 3.05 -4.53 5.33
N PHE A 184 1.93 -4.81 6.00
CA PHE A 184 1.81 -4.69 7.45
C PHE A 184 0.95 -5.82 8.01
N LYS A 185 1.10 -6.06 9.31
CA LYS A 185 0.19 -6.89 10.08
C LYS A 185 -0.28 -6.15 11.32
N THR A 186 -1.53 -6.37 11.69
CA THR A 186 -2.15 -5.85 12.90
C THR A 186 -2.51 -7.02 13.79
N THR A 187 -2.02 -7.00 15.03
CA THR A 187 -2.37 -7.95 16.09
C THR A 187 -3.26 -7.23 17.09
N MET A 188 -4.47 -7.74 17.30
CA MET A 188 -5.39 -7.23 18.30
C MET A 188 -5.07 -7.80 19.69
N PRO A 189 -5.59 -7.21 20.79
CA PRO A 189 -5.32 -7.69 22.15
C PRO A 189 -5.79 -9.12 22.43
N ASP A 190 -6.78 -9.61 21.67
CA ASP A 190 -7.27 -10.99 21.72
C ASP A 190 -6.35 -12.00 20.99
N GLY A 191 -5.24 -11.52 20.42
CA GLY A 191 -4.27 -12.30 19.66
C GLY A 191 -4.65 -12.50 18.19
N SER A 192 -5.80 -12.02 17.73
CA SER A 192 -6.19 -12.13 16.32
C SER A 192 -5.28 -11.27 15.42
N ILE A 193 -4.94 -11.80 14.24
CA ILE A 193 -4.00 -11.17 13.31
C ILE A 193 -4.71 -10.88 11.98
N SER A 194 -4.58 -9.65 11.50
CA SER A 194 -4.91 -9.24 10.13
C SER A 194 -3.64 -8.79 9.41
N SER A 195 -3.55 -9.01 8.10
CA SER A 195 -2.40 -8.60 7.29
C SER A 195 -2.86 -8.01 5.97
N ALA A 196 -2.10 -7.03 5.47
CA ALA A 196 -2.26 -6.51 4.12
C ALA A 196 -0.89 -6.41 3.45
N SER A 197 -0.87 -6.66 2.15
CA SER A 197 0.34 -6.61 1.33
C SER A 197 0.23 -5.47 0.33
N TYR A 198 1.37 -4.86 0.01
CA TYR A 198 1.49 -3.81 -0.97
C TYR A 198 2.10 -4.36 -2.24
N SER A 199 1.63 -3.91 -3.40
CA SER A 199 2.36 -4.10 -4.65
C SER A 199 3.63 -3.25 -4.59
N THR A 200 4.79 -3.90 -4.67
CA THR A 200 6.08 -3.22 -4.74
C THR A 200 6.53 -3.12 -6.19
N GLN A 201 6.97 -1.92 -6.61
CA GLN A 201 7.69 -1.78 -7.88
C GLN A 201 9.07 -2.41 -7.75
N ALA A 202 9.64 -2.83 -8.89
CA ALA A 202 11.03 -3.28 -8.91
C ALA A 202 11.93 -2.20 -8.29
N PRO A 203 12.86 -2.57 -7.39
CA PRO A 203 13.73 -1.60 -6.76
C PRO A 203 14.55 -0.87 -7.84
N VAL A 204 14.61 0.45 -7.74
CA VAL A 204 15.50 1.25 -8.60
C VAL A 204 16.93 0.85 -8.27
N ALA A 205 17.74 0.57 -9.30
CA ALA A 205 19.14 0.23 -9.11
C ALA A 205 19.85 1.37 -8.34
N ILE A 206 20.47 1.02 -7.22
CA ILE A 206 21.22 1.97 -6.40
C ILE A 206 22.51 2.32 -7.15
N PRO A 207 22.87 3.62 -7.30
CA PRO A 207 24.14 4.00 -7.90
C PRO A 207 25.31 3.36 -7.15
N THR A 208 26.27 2.83 -7.90
CA THR A 208 27.45 2.13 -7.35
C THR A 208 28.66 3.04 -7.18
N GLU A 209 28.74 4.13 -7.95
CA GLU A 209 29.83 5.09 -7.84
C GLU A 209 29.57 6.08 -6.71
N PRO A 210 30.57 6.41 -5.89
CA PRO A 210 30.43 7.40 -4.84
C PRO A 210 30.15 8.80 -5.44
N PRO A 211 29.31 9.62 -4.79
CA PRO A 211 29.06 10.97 -5.26
C PRO A 211 30.33 11.82 -5.15
N THR A 212 30.47 12.81 -6.03
CA THR A 212 31.62 13.73 -6.04
C THR A 212 31.18 15.20 -5.93
N GLY A 213 32.11 16.05 -5.48
CA GLY A 213 31.91 17.50 -5.42
C GLY A 213 30.67 17.93 -4.63
N ALA A 214 29.95 18.93 -5.14
CA ALA A 214 28.77 19.49 -4.47
C ALA A 214 27.64 18.46 -4.22
N THR A 215 27.53 17.43 -5.06
CA THR A 215 26.55 16.35 -4.88
C THR A 215 26.84 15.52 -3.63
N GLN A 216 28.11 15.31 -3.30
CA GLN A 216 28.50 14.59 -2.08
C GLN A 216 28.08 15.35 -0.82
N SER A 217 28.37 16.65 -0.75
CA SER A 217 28.02 17.50 0.39
C SER A 217 26.51 17.52 0.63
N TRP A 218 25.73 17.75 -0.43
CA TRP A 218 24.27 17.76 -0.33
C TRP A 218 23.71 16.40 0.13
N LEU A 219 24.27 15.29 -0.38
CA LEU A 219 23.81 13.96 0.03
C LEU A 219 24.10 13.68 1.50
N VAL A 220 25.23 14.15 2.05
CA VAL A 220 25.56 14.01 3.47
C VAL A 220 24.55 14.76 4.33
N GLU A 221 24.29 16.02 4.01
CA GLU A 221 23.30 16.84 4.73
C GLU A 221 21.89 16.25 4.63
N HIS A 222 21.49 15.81 3.43
CA HIS A 222 20.20 15.16 3.22
C HIS A 222 20.08 13.88 4.03
N ASN A 223 21.12 13.05 4.01
CA ASN A 223 21.18 11.82 4.78
C ASN A 223 20.98 12.12 6.28
N ASP A 224 21.73 13.06 6.84
CA ASP A 224 21.67 13.41 8.27
C ASP A 224 20.31 14.00 8.66
N GLY A 225 19.72 14.84 7.80
CA GLY A 225 18.36 15.33 7.97
C GLY A 225 17.32 14.19 8.08
N LEU A 226 17.45 13.13 7.27
CA LEU A 226 16.55 11.98 7.36
C LEU A 226 16.70 11.23 8.70
N LEU A 227 17.91 11.08 9.24
CA LEU A 227 18.09 10.46 10.56
C LEU A 227 17.50 11.32 11.67
N SER A 228 17.63 12.65 11.58
CA SER A 228 16.98 13.57 12.51
C SER A 228 15.44 13.44 12.50
N ILE A 229 14.85 13.21 11.32
CA ILE A 229 13.41 12.95 11.21
C ILE A 229 13.05 11.64 11.91
N ILE A 230 13.82 10.56 11.71
CA ILE A 230 13.58 9.28 12.40
C ILE A 230 13.65 9.48 13.91
N ASN A 231 14.69 10.16 14.42
CA ASN A 231 14.85 10.48 15.84
C ASN A 231 13.64 11.21 16.41
N THR A 232 13.13 12.20 15.69
CA THR A 232 11.91 12.93 16.08
C THR A 232 10.68 12.03 16.09
N LEU A 233 10.51 11.20 15.06
CA LEU A 233 9.34 10.32 14.91
C LEU A 233 9.28 9.21 15.96
N VAL A 234 10.41 8.78 16.52
CA VAL A 234 10.47 7.78 17.60
C VAL A 234 10.52 8.41 18.99
N GLY A 235 10.30 9.72 19.11
CA GLY A 235 10.25 10.41 20.40
C GLY A 235 11.63 10.62 21.04
N ASN A 236 12.69 10.66 20.24
CA ASN A 236 14.09 10.74 20.67
C ASN A 236 14.53 9.56 21.56
N ASP A 237 13.90 8.39 21.40
CA ASP A 237 14.31 7.17 22.09
C ASP A 237 15.65 6.66 21.55
N LYS A 238 16.70 6.82 22.36
CA LYS A 238 18.06 6.41 22.02
C LYS A 238 18.15 4.92 21.68
N LYS A 239 17.43 4.06 22.39
CA LYS A 239 17.48 2.61 22.15
C LYS A 239 16.91 2.28 20.78
N VAL A 240 15.78 2.90 20.41
CA VAL A 240 15.15 2.69 19.11
C VAL A 240 16.05 3.18 17.97
N ILE A 241 16.79 4.27 18.18
CA ILE A 241 17.78 4.76 17.21
C ILE A 241 18.99 3.84 17.10
N ASP A 242 19.50 3.33 18.21
CA ASP A 242 20.61 2.37 18.18
C ASP A 242 20.18 1.06 17.46
N ASP A 243 18.96 0.58 17.70
CA ASP A 243 18.36 -0.55 16.98
C ASP A 243 18.24 -0.26 15.45
N TYR A 244 17.84 0.97 15.09
CA TYR A 244 17.80 1.40 13.69
C TYR A 244 19.19 1.47 13.04
N LEU A 245 20.19 2.02 13.71
CA LEU A 245 21.55 2.14 13.18
C LEU A 245 22.19 0.76 12.99
N ALA A 246 21.88 -0.22 13.84
CA ALA A 246 22.28 -1.60 13.64
C ALA A 246 21.68 -2.20 12.36
N PHE A 247 20.41 -1.92 12.06
CA PHE A 247 19.77 -2.30 10.79
C PHE A 247 20.32 -1.53 9.58
N GLU A 248 20.63 -0.24 9.76
CA GLU A 248 21.22 0.59 8.71
C GLU A 248 22.58 0.03 8.30
N GLY A 249 23.38 -0.44 9.24
CA GLY A 249 24.70 -1.02 9.00
C GLY A 249 25.75 0.06 8.68
N GLN A 250 26.89 -0.02 9.34
CA GLN A 250 27.94 1.00 9.23
C GLN A 250 28.54 1.07 7.81
N ASP A 251 28.68 -0.09 7.16
CA ASP A 251 29.27 -0.25 5.82
C ASP A 251 28.33 0.14 4.67
N SER A 252 27.10 0.56 4.97
CA SER A 252 26.17 1.02 3.93
C SER A 252 26.69 2.28 3.23
N SER A 253 26.67 2.26 1.90
CA SER A 253 26.87 3.46 1.08
C SER A 253 25.84 4.54 1.41
N ILE A 254 26.15 5.80 1.09
CA ILE A 254 25.24 6.93 1.33
C ILE A 254 23.88 6.74 0.65
N TYR A 255 23.84 6.15 -0.54
CA TYR A 255 22.60 5.85 -1.25
C TYR A 255 21.77 4.77 -0.54
N GLN A 256 22.43 3.73 -0.02
CA GLN A 256 21.75 2.69 0.78
C GLN A 256 21.19 3.28 2.08
N LYS A 257 21.96 4.13 2.77
CA LYS A 257 21.49 4.84 3.99
C LYS A 257 20.26 5.69 3.69
N ILE A 258 20.31 6.55 2.67
CA ILE A 258 19.17 7.38 2.24
C ILE A 258 17.95 6.50 1.90
N SER A 259 18.14 5.42 1.15
CA SER A 259 17.06 4.49 0.80
C SER A 259 16.42 3.88 2.05
N LYS A 260 17.23 3.34 2.97
CA LYS A 260 16.75 2.76 4.24
C LYS A 260 16.02 3.80 5.09
N ARG A 261 16.59 5.01 5.25
CA ARG A 261 16.00 6.10 6.04
C ARG A 261 14.63 6.51 5.51
N ARG A 262 14.49 6.70 4.19
CA ARG A 262 13.20 7.02 3.55
C ARG A 262 12.16 5.94 3.79
N THR A 263 12.53 4.67 3.65
CA THR A 263 11.63 3.54 3.91
C THR A 263 11.14 3.53 5.35
N ILE A 264 12.04 3.73 6.33
CA ILE A 264 11.68 3.77 7.75
C ILE A 264 10.77 4.97 8.07
N ILE A 265 11.05 6.16 7.53
CA ILE A 265 10.18 7.34 7.69
C ILE A 265 8.78 7.07 7.13
N GLY A 266 8.69 6.48 5.94
CA GLY A 266 7.40 6.10 5.34
C GLY A 266 6.59 5.18 6.26
N ARG A 267 7.23 4.17 6.85
CA ARG A 267 6.61 3.26 7.81
C ARG A 267 6.22 3.96 9.12
N LEU A 268 7.08 4.83 9.68
CA LEU A 268 6.82 5.59 10.91
C LEU A 268 5.72 6.65 10.79
N THR A 269 5.40 7.07 9.57
CA THR A 269 4.34 8.05 9.29
C THR A 269 3.04 7.41 8.80
N SER A 270 3.03 6.08 8.63
CA SER A 270 1.85 5.33 8.23
C SER A 270 0.79 5.36 9.34
N ARG A 271 -0.48 5.50 8.95
CA ARG A 271 -1.65 5.62 9.83
C ARG A 271 -2.48 4.34 9.83
#